data_AF-A0A969Y0A0-F1
#
_entry.id   AF-A0A969Y0A0-F1
#
_cell.length_a   1.000
_cell.length_b   1.000
_cell.length_c   1.000
_cell.angle_alpha   90.00
_cell.angle_beta   90.00
_cell.angle_gamma   90.00
#
_symmetry.space_group_name_H-M   'P 1'
#
loop_
_entity.id
_entity.type
_entity.pdbx_description
1 polymer ?
#
loop_
_entity_poly.entity_id
_entity_poly.type
_entity_poly.pdbx_seq_one_letter_code
_entity_poly.pdbx_strand_id
1 'polypeptide(L)'
;MMAALVPAPRNRRHRHVKARTPVHLDPRRPVDERIADETIAAGDSTAVSVTVTNTGSRPGVEVVQLYVHDEVASTTRGLIELKGFQRVLLQPGESQRVTFTVGPDELGYWSRDLQYVVEAGTFRLLEGTCSDRSLPQDRTAVLTVEPQDP
;
A
#
# COMPACT_ATOMS: atom_id res chain seq x y z
N MET A 1 -40.53 -30.96 -29.62
CA MET A 1 -40.29 -31.12 -28.17
C MET A 1 -39.30 -30.04 -27.76
N MET A 2 -39.76 -28.94 -27.15
CA MET A 2 -38.92 -27.80 -26.73
C MET A 2 -38.68 -27.92 -25.21
N ALA A 3 -37.42 -28.07 -24.80
CA ALA A 3 -37.04 -28.09 -23.40
C ALA A 3 -37.09 -26.67 -22.81
N ALA A 4 -37.93 -26.46 -21.79
CA ALA A 4 -38.03 -25.20 -21.07
C ALA A 4 -36.86 -25.08 -20.07
N LEU A 5 -36.07 -24.01 -20.21
CA LEU A 5 -35.00 -23.63 -19.29
C LEU A 5 -35.62 -23.10 -17.99
N VAL A 6 -35.39 -23.79 -16.88
CA VAL A 6 -35.76 -23.33 -15.53
C VAL A 6 -34.78 -22.22 -15.10
N PRO A 7 -35.22 -21.01 -14.74
CA PRO A 7 -34.30 -19.95 -14.31
C PRO A 7 -33.83 -20.19 -12.87
N ALA A 8 -32.51 -20.05 -12.65
CA ALA A 8 -31.87 -20.13 -11.34
C ALA A 8 -32.32 -18.98 -10.41
N PRO A 9 -32.36 -19.20 -9.08
CA PRO A 9 -32.87 -18.20 -8.13
C PRO A 9 -31.94 -16.98 -8.03
N ARG A 10 -32.49 -15.80 -8.30
CA ARG A 10 -31.86 -14.49 -8.03
C ARG A 10 -31.83 -14.24 -6.53
N ASN A 11 -30.63 -14.29 -5.95
CA ASN A 11 -30.42 -14.04 -4.51
C ASN A 11 -30.60 -12.54 -4.19
N ARG A 12 -31.83 -12.12 -3.82
CA ARG A 12 -32.08 -10.78 -3.24
C ARG A 12 -31.71 -10.81 -1.76
N ARG A 13 -30.47 -10.43 -1.43
CA ARG A 13 -30.15 -9.94 -0.09
C ARG A 13 -30.12 -8.41 -0.13
N HIS A 14 -31.27 -7.80 0.19
CA HIS A 14 -31.30 -6.40 0.61
C HIS A 14 -30.51 -6.27 1.92
N ARG A 15 -29.25 -5.87 1.81
CA ARG A 15 -28.59 -5.11 2.88
C ARG A 15 -28.43 -3.69 2.36
N HIS A 16 -29.10 -2.73 3.02
CA HIS A 16 -28.72 -1.34 2.91
C HIS A 16 -27.31 -1.17 3.45
N VAL A 17 -26.32 -1.21 2.56
CA VAL A 17 -25.06 -0.51 2.80
C VAL A 17 -25.34 0.93 2.36
N LYS A 18 -25.51 1.85 3.32
CA LYS A 18 -25.49 3.29 2.99
C LYS A 18 -24.21 3.54 2.20
N ALA A 19 -24.32 4.12 1.00
CA ALA A 19 -23.18 4.51 0.20
C ALA A 19 -22.25 5.35 1.08
N ARG A 20 -21.05 4.81 1.35
CA ARG A 20 -19.99 5.52 2.06
C ARG A 20 -19.54 6.64 1.13
N THR A 21 -19.63 7.88 1.58
CA THR A 21 -18.94 8.98 0.88
C THR A 21 -17.45 8.65 0.97
N PRO A 22 -16.74 8.55 -0.17
CA PRO A 22 -15.36 8.15 -0.13
C PRO A 22 -14.55 9.25 0.55
N VAL A 23 -13.70 8.86 1.50
CA VAL A 23 -12.51 9.65 1.82
C VAL A 23 -11.65 9.58 0.55
N HIS A 24 -11.02 10.68 0.16
CA HIS A 24 -10.09 10.69 -0.98
C HIS A 24 -8.77 11.20 -0.46
N LEU A 25 -7.67 10.54 -0.82
CA LEU A 25 -6.41 11.28 -0.94
C LEU A 25 -6.70 12.45 -1.87
N ASP A 26 -6.48 13.68 -1.41
CA ASP A 26 -6.49 14.82 -2.31
C ASP A 26 -5.34 14.62 -3.33
N PRO A 27 -5.63 14.47 -4.63
CA PRO A 27 -4.60 14.33 -5.65
C PRO A 27 -3.95 15.67 -6.00
N ARG A 28 -4.51 16.81 -5.53
CA ARG A 28 -4.10 18.17 -5.90
C ARG A 28 -3.32 18.91 -4.81
N ARG A 29 -3.18 18.33 -3.62
CA ARG A 29 -2.25 18.82 -2.60
C ARG A 29 -1.00 17.94 -2.66
N PRO A 30 0.21 18.51 -2.52
CA PRO A 30 1.37 17.68 -2.25
C PRO A 30 1.07 16.90 -0.98
N VAL A 31 0.82 15.61 -1.14
CA VAL A 31 1.04 14.67 -0.04
C VAL A 31 2.46 14.93 0.37
N ASP A 32 2.65 15.24 1.65
CA ASP A 32 3.96 15.23 2.29
C ASP A 32 4.36 13.74 2.39
N GLU A 33 4.60 13.15 1.21
CA GLU A 33 5.15 11.83 1.01
C GLU A 33 6.63 11.95 1.32
N ARG A 34 7.03 11.36 2.43
CA ARG A 34 8.39 11.49 2.93
C ARG A 34 8.90 10.12 3.28
N ILE A 35 10.01 9.76 2.65
CA ILE A 35 10.94 8.78 3.17
C ILE A 35 11.93 9.51 4.08
N ALA A 36 12.24 8.93 5.24
CA ALA A 36 13.19 9.52 6.18
C ALA A 36 14.62 9.44 5.63
N ASP A 37 15.00 8.24 5.18
CA ASP A 37 16.29 7.94 4.57
C ASP A 37 16.07 7.18 3.26
N GLU A 38 16.61 7.71 2.16
CA GLU A 38 16.56 7.11 0.81
C GLU A 38 17.56 5.97 0.64
N THR A 39 18.51 5.84 1.56
CA THR A 39 19.53 4.79 1.57
C THR A 39 19.67 4.22 2.98
N ILE A 40 19.64 2.89 3.11
CA ILE A 40 19.85 2.16 4.37
C ILE A 40 20.78 0.96 4.14
N ALA A 41 21.45 0.47 5.19
CA ALA A 41 22.10 -0.85 5.13
C ALA A 41 21.04 -1.96 5.22
N ALA A 42 21.36 -3.16 4.72
CA ALA A 42 20.44 -4.31 4.70
C ALA A 42 19.88 -4.75 6.06
N GLY A 43 20.49 -4.35 7.17
CA GLY A 43 20.02 -4.61 8.53
C GLY A 43 19.23 -3.47 9.18
N ASP A 44 19.16 -2.31 8.52
CA ASP A 44 18.56 -1.09 9.07
C ASP A 44 17.11 -0.90 8.59
N SER A 45 16.46 0.16 9.07
CA SER A 45 15.10 0.51 8.69
C SER A 45 14.96 2.00 8.41
N THR A 46 14.10 2.35 7.46
CA THR A 46 13.65 3.72 7.18
C THR A 46 12.17 3.87 7.54
N ALA A 47 11.67 5.10 7.53
CA ALA A 47 10.25 5.39 7.69
C ALA A 47 9.71 6.02 6.40
N VAL A 48 8.57 5.53 5.93
CA VAL A 48 7.81 6.11 4.82
C VAL A 48 6.47 6.61 5.36
N SER A 49 6.05 7.80 4.93
CA SER A 49 4.84 8.40 5.47
C SER A 49 4.03 9.16 4.43
N VAL A 50 2.71 9.11 4.60
CA VAL A 50 1.74 9.77 3.74
C VAL A 50 0.69 10.49 4.59
N THR A 51 0.29 11.68 4.15
CA THR A 51 -0.81 12.43 4.79
C THR A 51 -2.13 12.17 4.09
N VAL A 52 -3.10 11.63 4.82
CA VAL A 52 -4.48 11.42 4.33
C VAL A 52 -5.36 12.54 4.84
N THR A 53 -6.18 13.13 3.97
CA THR A 53 -7.11 14.20 4.31
C THR A 53 -8.52 13.82 3.92
N ASN A 54 -9.50 13.97 4.81
CA ASN A 54 -10.90 13.79 4.45
C ASN A 54 -11.45 15.08 3.83
N THR A 55 -11.53 15.09 2.50
CA THR A 55 -12.10 16.20 1.71
C THR A 55 -13.62 16.15 1.58
N GLY A 56 -14.27 15.13 2.15
CA GLY A 56 -15.72 14.96 2.14
C GLY A 56 -16.43 15.78 3.21
N SER A 57 -17.77 15.83 3.12
CA SER A 57 -18.63 16.54 4.08
C SER A 57 -19.08 15.69 5.27
N ARG A 58 -18.57 14.47 5.42
CA ARG A 58 -18.95 13.53 6.49
C ARG A 58 -17.72 12.81 7.05
N PRO A 59 -17.79 12.31 8.30
CA PRO A 59 -16.76 11.43 8.83
C PRO A 59 -16.58 10.20 7.95
N GLY A 60 -15.33 9.77 7.76
CA GLY A 60 -15.00 8.66 6.88
C GLY A 60 -13.85 7.83 7.43
N VAL A 61 -13.84 6.54 7.06
CA VAL A 61 -12.78 5.60 7.41
C VAL A 61 -12.02 5.26 6.15
N GLU A 62 -10.70 5.33 6.21
CA GLU A 62 -9.80 5.01 5.11
C GLU A 62 -8.80 3.93 5.54
N VAL A 63 -8.37 3.09 4.58
CA VAL A 63 -7.29 2.13 4.78
C VAL A 63 -6.13 2.54 3.90
N VAL A 64 -5.06 3.00 4.54
CA VAL A 64 -3.78 3.30 3.90
C VAL A 64 -2.99 2.01 3.79
N GLN A 65 -2.34 1.79 2.66
CA GLN A 65 -1.64 0.56 2.31
C GLN A 65 -0.23 0.90 1.83
N LEU A 66 0.76 0.15 2.31
CA LEU A 66 2.14 0.20 1.83
C LEU A 66 2.41 -1.04 0.98
N TYR A 67 2.90 -0.79 -0.23
CA TYR A 67 3.40 -1.82 -1.12
C TYR A 67 4.91 -1.66 -1.35
N VAL A 68 5.60 -2.78 -1.51
CA VAL A 68 7.02 -2.83 -1.86
C VAL A 68 7.18 -3.54 -3.19
N HIS A 69 8.05 -2.99 -4.03
CA HIS A 69 8.43 -3.58 -5.31
C HIS A 69 9.94 -3.57 -5.47
N ASP A 70 10.53 -4.74 -5.55
CA ASP A 70 11.96 -4.94 -5.79
C ASP A 70 12.27 -4.80 -7.29
N GLU A 71 13.10 -3.82 -7.66
CA GLU A 71 13.47 -3.56 -9.05
C GLU A 71 14.61 -4.44 -9.56
N VAL A 72 15.48 -4.94 -8.66
CA VAL A 72 16.75 -5.59 -9.01
C VAL A 72 16.90 -6.91 -8.27
N ALA A 73 15.89 -7.76 -8.29
CA ALA A 73 16.04 -9.14 -7.85
C ALA A 73 16.83 -9.95 -8.89
N SER A 74 17.86 -10.67 -8.44
CA SER A 74 18.69 -11.61 -9.22
C SER A 74 17.89 -12.72 -9.94
N THR A 75 16.61 -12.85 -9.62
CA THR A 75 15.60 -13.67 -10.31
C THR A 75 14.44 -12.75 -10.69
N THR A 76 14.02 -12.75 -11.96
CA THR A 76 12.92 -11.94 -12.52
C THR A 76 11.68 -11.93 -11.60
N ARG A 77 11.52 -10.89 -10.78
CA ARG A 77 10.34 -10.72 -9.92
C ARG A 77 9.86 -9.29 -9.98
N GLY A 78 9.01 -9.01 -10.96
CA GLY A 78 8.16 -7.83 -10.96
C GLY A 78 6.97 -7.99 -10.01
N LEU A 79 7.19 -8.36 -8.75
CA LEU A 79 6.12 -8.52 -7.77
C LEU A 79 5.97 -7.23 -6.96
N ILE A 80 4.74 -6.78 -6.82
CA ILE A 80 4.33 -5.72 -5.90
C ILE A 80 3.67 -6.43 -4.72
N GLU A 81 4.20 -6.25 -3.52
CA GLU A 81 3.74 -6.95 -2.31
C GLU A 81 3.17 -5.97 -1.29
N LEU A 82 2.00 -6.26 -0.73
CA LEU A 82 1.44 -5.49 0.39
C LEU A 82 2.23 -5.83 1.66
N LYS A 83 2.92 -4.84 2.23
CA LYS A 83 3.74 -5.01 3.44
C LYS A 83 3.11 -4.40 4.68
N GLY A 84 2.24 -3.41 4.52
CA GLY A 84 1.58 -2.77 5.66
C GLY A 84 0.23 -2.18 5.31
N PHE A 85 -0.64 -2.06 6.31
CA PHE A 85 -1.85 -1.26 6.19
C PHE A 85 -2.25 -0.65 7.53
N GLN A 86 -2.87 0.52 7.49
CA GLN A 86 -3.38 1.22 8.67
C GLN A 86 -4.76 1.80 8.37
N ARG A 87 -5.69 1.62 9.33
CA ARG A 87 -7.05 2.15 9.24
C ARG A 87 -7.15 3.44 10.02
N VAL A 88 -7.56 4.52 9.35
CA VAL A 88 -7.73 5.85 9.95
C VAL A 88 -9.19 6.29 9.89
N LEU A 89 -9.65 7.00 10.91
CA LEU A 89 -10.96 7.64 10.96
C LEU A 89 -10.74 9.14 10.94
N LEU A 90 -11.36 9.84 10.00
CA LEU A 90 -11.16 11.27 9.79
C LEU A 90 -12.50 12.01 9.76
N GLN A 91 -12.60 13.11 10.50
CA GLN A 91 -13.67 14.10 10.40
C GLN A 91 -13.55 14.91 9.09
N PRO A 92 -14.63 15.58 8.63
CA PRO A 92 -14.55 16.49 7.49
C PRO A 92 -13.44 17.54 7.66
N GLY A 93 -12.54 17.64 6.68
CA GLY A 93 -11.39 18.54 6.67
C GLY A 93 -10.19 18.10 7.52
N GLU A 94 -10.29 16.98 8.24
CA GLU A 94 -9.19 16.46 9.07
C GLU A 94 -8.12 15.81 8.21
N SER A 95 -6.86 16.02 8.59
CA SER A 95 -5.69 15.37 8.00
C SER A 95 -4.96 14.54 9.07
N GLN A 96 -4.54 13.33 8.71
CA GLN A 96 -3.70 12.49 9.56
C GLN A 96 -2.52 11.97 8.77
N ARG A 97 -1.32 12.05 9.36
CA ARG A 97 -0.11 11.40 8.83
C ARG A 97 -0.13 9.93 9.25
N VAL A 98 0.10 9.05 8.29
CA VAL A 98 0.29 7.62 8.47
C VAL A 98 1.74 7.31 8.13
N THR A 99 2.42 6.57 9.01
CA THR A 99 3.83 6.22 8.87
C THR A 99 4.00 4.72 8.96
N PHE A 100 4.77 4.15 8.06
CA PHE A 100 5.20 2.76 8.06
C PHE A 100 6.71 2.71 8.26
N THR A 101 7.17 1.75 9.06
CA THR A 101 8.58 1.37 9.11
C THR A 101 8.84 0.37 8.00
N VAL A 102 9.96 0.54 7.31
CA VAL A 102 10.42 -0.36 6.24
C VAL A 102 11.83 -0.80 6.59
N GLY A 103 11.97 -2.07 6.95
CA GLY A 103 13.24 -2.69 7.28
C GLY A 103 13.29 -4.15 6.81
N PRO A 104 14.10 -5.00 7.46
CA PRO A 104 14.32 -6.36 7.00
C PRO A 104 13.04 -7.20 6.89
N ASP A 105 12.05 -6.99 7.76
CA ASP A 105 10.79 -7.74 7.75
C ASP A 105 9.91 -7.39 6.53
N GLU A 106 9.98 -6.15 6.04
CA GLU A 106 9.25 -5.70 4.87
C GLU A 106 10.01 -5.99 3.57
N LEU A 107 11.34 -5.93 3.57
CA LEU A 107 12.18 -6.06 2.38
C LEU A 107 12.66 -7.49 2.13
N GLY A 108 12.81 -8.28 3.19
CA GLY A 108 13.43 -9.59 3.14
C GLY A 108 12.54 -10.68 2.55
N TYR A 109 13.18 -11.72 2.04
CA TYR A 109 12.53 -12.90 1.51
C TYR A 109 13.28 -14.19 1.87
N TRP A 110 12.60 -15.32 1.73
CA TRP A 110 13.23 -16.64 1.92
C TRP A 110 13.95 -17.07 0.65
N SER A 111 15.28 -17.21 0.75
CA SER A 111 16.14 -17.69 -0.34
C SER A 111 15.89 -19.18 -0.63
N ARG A 112 16.52 -19.70 -1.69
CA ARG A 112 16.47 -21.14 -2.04
C ARG A 112 17.10 -22.02 -0.95
N ASP A 113 17.98 -21.46 -0.14
CA ASP A 113 18.68 -22.14 0.96
C ASP A 113 17.94 -21.99 2.31
N LEU A 114 16.67 -21.56 2.27
CA LEU A 114 15.81 -21.34 3.44
C LEU A 114 16.42 -20.35 4.44
N GLN A 115 17.13 -19.35 3.95
CA GLN A 115 17.61 -18.22 4.75
C GLN A 115 16.74 -17.00 4.48
N TYR A 116 16.35 -16.28 5.52
CA TYR A 116 15.69 -15.00 5.37
C TYR A 116 16.75 -13.93 5.14
N VAL A 117 16.73 -13.32 3.96
CA VAL A 117 17.76 -12.38 3.51
C VAL A 117 17.13 -11.13 2.94
N VAL A 118 17.83 -10.01 3.11
CA VAL A 118 17.57 -8.76 2.40
C VAL A 118 18.71 -8.61 1.39
N GLU A 119 18.37 -8.59 0.10
CA GLU A 119 19.36 -8.32 -0.94
C GLU A 119 19.57 -6.81 -1.06
N ALA A 120 20.84 -6.42 -1.24
CA ALA A 120 21.16 -5.05 -1.62
C ALA A 120 20.56 -4.76 -3.01
N GLY A 121 19.99 -3.58 -3.18
CA GLY A 121 19.25 -3.25 -4.39
C GLY A 121 18.35 -2.04 -4.23
N THR A 122 17.53 -1.81 -5.26
CA THR A 122 16.58 -0.69 -5.31
C THR A 122 15.16 -1.20 -5.12
N PHE A 123 14.46 -0.60 -4.16
CA PHE A 123 13.07 -0.89 -3.86
C PHE A 123 12.22 0.34 -4.14
N ARG A 124 11.08 0.13 -4.80
CA ARG A 124 10.00 1.10 -4.89
C ARG A 124 9.03 0.87 -3.74
N LEU A 125 8.76 1.92 -2.97
CA LEU A 125 7.75 1.96 -1.92
C LEU A 125 6.55 2.70 -2.47
N LEU A 126 5.38 2.06 -2.52
CA LEU A 126 4.16 2.64 -3.08
C LEU A 126 3.10 2.74 -2.00
N GLU A 127 2.51 3.93 -1.84
CA GLU A 127 1.48 4.16 -0.84
C GLU A 127 0.12 4.44 -1.48
N GLY A 128 -0.86 3.61 -1.17
CA GLY A 128 -2.21 3.71 -1.70
C GLY A 128 -3.26 3.90 -0.62
N THR A 129 -4.43 4.39 -1.02
CA THR A 129 -5.65 4.28 -0.20
C THR A 129 -6.63 3.35 -0.89
N CYS A 130 -7.42 2.61 -0.11
CA CYS A 130 -8.41 1.68 -0.69
C CYS A 130 -9.50 2.39 -1.50
N SER A 131 -9.71 3.70 -1.27
CA SER A 131 -10.57 4.56 -2.07
C SER A 131 -9.99 4.95 -3.44
N ASP A 132 -8.67 4.92 -3.58
CA ASP A 132 -7.99 5.19 -4.85
C ASP A 132 -7.89 3.88 -5.64
N ARG A 133 -8.42 3.88 -6.87
CA ARG A 133 -8.51 2.68 -7.71
C ARG A 133 -7.21 2.40 -8.46
N SER A 134 -6.27 3.35 -8.46
CA SER A 134 -4.95 3.20 -9.05
C SER A 134 -3.97 2.62 -8.04
N LEU A 135 -3.20 1.59 -8.42
CA LEU A 135 -1.88 1.42 -7.80
C LEU A 135 -1.10 2.70 -8.15
N PRO A 136 -0.51 3.39 -7.18
CA PRO A 136 0.12 4.67 -7.46
C PRO A 136 1.37 4.41 -8.30
N GLN A 137 1.28 4.60 -9.62
CA GLN A 137 2.49 4.78 -10.44
C GLN A 137 3.14 6.15 -10.16
N ASP A 138 2.38 7.06 -9.55
CA ASP A 138 2.74 8.48 -9.38
C ASP A 138 3.16 8.84 -7.93
N ARG A 139 3.04 7.91 -6.97
CA ARG A 139 3.40 8.11 -5.55
C ARG A 139 4.30 6.97 -5.12
N THR A 140 5.59 7.20 -5.33
CA THR A 140 6.62 6.20 -5.14
C THR A 140 7.84 6.86 -4.52
N ALA A 141 8.24 6.39 -3.34
CA ALA A 141 9.58 6.62 -2.82
C ALA A 141 10.53 5.53 -3.33
N VAL A 142 11.77 5.91 -3.61
CA VAL A 142 12.83 4.99 -3.99
C VAL A 142 13.74 4.79 -2.78
N LEU A 143 13.96 3.54 -2.41
CA LEU A 143 14.85 3.13 -1.33
C LEU A 143 16.01 2.33 -1.91
N THR A 144 17.23 2.73 -1.60
CA THR A 144 18.45 1.97 -1.89
C THR A 144 18.86 1.20 -0.65
N VAL A 145 19.01 -0.11 -0.77
CA VAL A 145 19.57 -0.96 0.27
C VAL A 145 21.01 -1.30 -0.10
N GLU A 146 21.94 -0.90 0.75
CA GLU A 146 23.34 -1.26 0.62
C GLU A 146 23.64 -2.58 1.34
N PRO A 147 24.65 -3.34 0.90
CA PRO A 147 25.11 -4.52 1.62
C PRO A 147 25.45 -4.15 3.07
N GLN A 148 25.19 -5.05 4.02
CA GLN A 148 25.79 -4.89 5.34
C GLN A 148 27.31 -5.02 5.22
N ASP A 149 28.03 -4.01 5.72
CA ASP A 149 29.48 -4.07 5.87
C ASP A 149 29.84 -5.22 6.85
N PRO A 150 30.86 -6.04 6.55
CA PRO A 150 31.20 -7.23 7.33
C PRO A 150 31.81 -6.94 8.71
#